data_AF-A0A091BXH9-F1
#
_entry.id   AF-A0A091BXH9-F1
#
_cell.length_a   1.000
_cell.length_b   1.000
_cell.length_c   1.000
_cell.angle_alpha   90.00
_cell.angle_beta   90.00
_cell.angle_gamma   90.00
#
_symmetry.space_group_name_H-M   'P 1'
#
loop_
_entity.id
_entity.type
_entity.pdbx_description
1 polymer ?
#
loop_
_entity_poly.entity_id
_entity_poly.type
_entity_poly.pdbx_seq_one_letter_code
_entity_poly.pdbx_strand_id
1 'polypeptide(L)'
;MAEKRSYIKQISNDKNIINALAIDQRGALKKMINKYQDEPASAEQISKFKKIVSAELTPYTSAILLDPEYGLSAAQVKDVDAGELLAYEQTGYDTTVPGRLPDLLPGWSVQRLKDQGADACKFLLYYDVDETEKINQQKQAFVERIGAE
;
A
#
# COMPACT_ATOMS: atom_id res chain seq x y z
N MET A 1 16.07 -16.11 2.21
CA MET A 1 14.95 -16.95 1.71
C MET A 1 14.05 -17.48 2.82
N ALA A 2 14.58 -18.06 3.92
CA ALA A 2 13.75 -18.52 5.04
C ALA A 2 12.90 -17.40 5.68
N GLU A 3 13.47 -16.20 5.81
CA GLU A 3 12.79 -15.01 6.36
C GLU A 3 11.61 -14.55 5.48
N LYS A 4 11.82 -14.36 4.17
CA LYS A 4 10.74 -13.99 3.22
C LYS A 4 9.58 -15.00 3.22
N ARG A 5 9.86 -16.30 3.36
CA ARG A 5 8.81 -17.32 3.48
C ARG A 5 8.00 -17.16 4.77
N SER A 6 8.63 -16.75 5.87
CA SER A 6 7.94 -16.45 7.12
C SER A 6 6.99 -15.27 6.93
N TYR A 7 7.44 -14.18 6.34
CA TYR A 7 6.59 -13.01 6.06
C TYR A 7 5.40 -13.34 5.15
N ILE A 8 5.61 -14.14 4.09
CA ILE A 8 4.51 -14.59 3.22
C ILE A 8 3.48 -15.41 4.02
N LYS A 9 3.92 -16.22 5.00
CA LYS A 9 3.00 -16.94 5.89
C LYS A 9 2.21 -15.99 6.80
N GLN A 10 2.83 -14.93 7.31
CA GLN A 10 2.14 -13.94 8.16
C GLN A 10 0.99 -13.25 7.44
N ILE A 11 1.10 -13.04 6.12
CA ILE A 11 0.03 -12.43 5.31
C ILE A 11 -0.94 -13.44 4.69
N SER A 12 -0.80 -14.73 5.02
CA SER A 12 -1.64 -15.82 4.51
C SER A 12 -2.44 -16.45 5.64
N ASN A 13 -3.62 -16.99 5.32
CA ASN A 13 -4.41 -17.76 6.29
C ASN A 13 -3.83 -19.18 6.51
N ASP A 14 -4.49 -19.96 7.38
CA ASP A 14 -4.19 -21.36 7.72
C ASP A 14 -4.13 -22.31 6.51
N LYS A 15 -4.80 -21.95 5.41
CA LYS A 15 -4.81 -22.70 4.14
C LYS A 15 -3.76 -22.20 3.14
N ASN A 16 -2.85 -21.31 3.56
CA ASN A 16 -1.85 -20.65 2.72
C ASN A 16 -2.45 -19.80 1.59
N ILE A 17 -3.62 -19.20 1.83
CA ILE A 17 -4.27 -18.26 0.89
C ILE A 17 -4.12 -16.85 1.43
N ILE A 18 -3.74 -15.90 0.58
CA ILE A 18 -3.74 -14.47 0.90
C ILE A 18 -5.16 -13.93 0.68
N ASN A 19 -5.96 -13.82 1.76
CA ASN A 19 -7.25 -13.14 1.75
C ASN A 19 -7.12 -11.77 2.43
N ALA A 20 -6.31 -10.89 1.81
CA ALA A 20 -5.98 -9.59 2.36
C ALA A 20 -7.06 -8.52 2.07
N LEU A 21 -7.25 -7.61 3.01
CA LEU A 21 -8.07 -6.40 2.87
C LEU A 21 -7.22 -5.25 2.33
N ALA A 22 -7.65 -4.57 1.26
CA ALA A 22 -6.94 -3.41 0.71
C ALA A 22 -7.65 -2.09 1.05
N ILE A 23 -6.99 -1.26 1.87
CA ILE A 23 -7.48 0.06 2.25
C ILE A 23 -6.39 1.13 2.17
N ASP A 24 -5.44 1.02 1.23
CA ASP A 24 -4.35 1.98 0.97
C ASP A 24 -4.76 3.18 0.10
N GLN A 25 -6.04 3.29 -0.24
CA GLN A 25 -6.53 4.40 -1.06
C GLN A 25 -6.38 5.72 -0.30
N ARG A 26 -5.71 6.67 -0.96
CA ARG A 26 -5.50 8.05 -0.48
C ARG A 26 -6.47 8.99 -1.19
N GLY A 27 -6.06 9.58 -2.31
CA GLY A 27 -6.89 10.53 -3.07
C GLY A 27 -8.24 9.97 -3.51
N ALA A 28 -8.36 8.68 -3.82
CA ALA A 28 -9.63 8.06 -4.18
C ALA A 28 -10.60 8.00 -2.98
N LEU A 29 -10.13 7.62 -1.79
CA LEU A 29 -10.94 7.62 -0.57
C LEU A 29 -11.36 9.04 -0.20
N LYS A 30 -10.45 10.01 -0.27
CA LYS A 30 -10.76 11.43 -0.07
C LYS A 30 -11.89 11.91 -0.99
N LYS A 31 -11.83 11.56 -2.29
CA LYS A 31 -12.90 11.86 -3.26
C LYS A 31 -14.23 11.19 -2.90
N MET A 32 -14.22 9.98 -2.33
CA MET A 32 -15.43 9.28 -1.91
C MET A 32 -16.08 9.95 -0.70
N ILE A 33 -15.30 10.33 0.32
CA ILE A 33 -15.81 11.00 1.52
C ILE A 33 -16.42 12.37 1.16
N ASN A 34 -15.72 13.16 0.32
CA ASN A 34 -16.18 14.48 -0.10
C ASN A 34 -17.54 14.48 -0.83
N LYS A 35 -18.03 13.33 -1.33
CA LYS A 35 -19.36 13.26 -1.95
C LYS A 35 -20.50 13.42 -0.95
N TYR A 36 -20.22 13.30 0.34
CA TYR A 36 -21.21 13.24 1.41
C TYR A 36 -21.02 14.35 2.47
N GLN A 37 -20.21 15.36 2.17
CA GLN A 37 -19.98 16.52 3.03
C GLN A 37 -19.54 17.74 2.20
N ASP A 38 -19.80 18.95 2.69
CA ASP A 38 -19.44 20.18 2.00
C ASP A 38 -17.95 20.54 2.19
N GLU A 39 -17.40 20.25 3.36
CA GLU A 39 -16.00 20.53 3.68
C GLU A 39 -15.06 19.45 3.13
N PRO A 40 -13.84 19.82 2.69
CA PRO A 40 -12.85 18.84 2.26
C PRO A 40 -12.48 17.86 3.39
N ALA A 41 -12.43 16.56 3.07
CA ALA A 41 -12.08 15.54 4.04
C ALA A 41 -10.68 15.78 4.62
N SER A 42 -10.62 15.81 5.96
CA SER A 42 -9.38 16.01 6.70
C SER A 42 -8.56 14.72 6.77
N ALA A 43 -7.26 14.87 7.04
CA ALA A 43 -6.38 13.73 7.29
C ALA A 43 -6.89 12.85 8.44
N GLU A 44 -7.43 13.47 9.49
CA GLU A 44 -8.01 12.76 10.64
C GLU A 44 -9.23 11.93 10.25
N GLN A 45 -10.12 12.46 9.41
CA GLN A 45 -11.29 11.71 8.92
C GLN A 45 -10.85 10.47 8.13
N ILE A 46 -9.85 10.60 7.26
CA ILE A 46 -9.33 9.49 6.46
C ILE A 46 -8.68 8.43 7.37
N SER A 47 -7.81 8.85 8.31
CA SER A 47 -7.17 7.96 9.27
C SER A 47 -8.20 7.25 10.17
N LYS A 48 -9.23 7.97 10.64
CA LYS A 48 -10.32 7.40 11.45
C LYS A 48 -11.10 6.35 10.68
N PHE A 49 -11.43 6.62 9.41
CA PHE A 49 -12.09 5.65 8.54
C PHE A 49 -11.26 4.36 8.41
N LYS A 50 -9.95 4.49 8.14
CA LYS A 50 -9.04 3.34 8.05
C LYS A 50 -8.94 2.56 9.36
N LYS A 51 -8.92 3.24 10.52
CA LYS A 51 -8.93 2.59 11.84
C LYS A 51 -10.18 1.72 12.05
N ILE A 52 -11.36 2.26 11.71
CA ILE A 52 -12.62 1.52 11.84
C ILE A 52 -12.59 0.28 10.93
N VAL A 53 -12.22 0.45 9.66
CA VAL A 53 -12.10 -0.66 8.71
C VAL A 53 -11.12 -1.72 9.21
N SER A 54 -9.97 -1.30 9.72
CA SER A 54 -8.96 -2.20 10.29
C SER A 54 -9.52 -2.99 11.47
N ALA A 55 -10.03 -2.31 12.50
CA ALA A 55 -10.53 -2.97 13.72
C ALA A 55 -11.70 -3.93 13.46
N GLU A 56 -12.63 -3.56 12.58
CA GLU A 56 -13.86 -4.31 12.37
C GLU A 56 -13.71 -5.46 11.36
N LEU A 57 -12.82 -5.33 10.38
CA LEU A 57 -12.75 -6.30 9.27
C LEU A 57 -11.52 -7.20 9.29
N THR A 58 -10.43 -6.80 9.94
CA THR A 58 -9.22 -7.63 10.01
C THR A 58 -9.38 -8.98 10.71
N PRO A 59 -10.32 -9.19 11.67
CA PRO A 59 -10.59 -10.52 12.22
C PRO A 59 -11.04 -11.57 11.17
N TYR A 60 -11.42 -11.13 9.97
CA TYR A 60 -11.90 -11.98 8.89
C TYR A 60 -10.91 -12.11 7.71
N THR A 61 -9.72 -11.50 7.82
CA THR A 61 -8.74 -11.43 6.72
C THR A 61 -7.35 -11.85 7.17
N SER A 62 -6.56 -12.45 6.29
CA SER A 62 -5.18 -12.84 6.64
C SER A 62 -4.23 -11.65 6.79
N ALA A 63 -4.55 -10.51 6.17
CA ALA A 63 -3.71 -9.34 6.20
C ALA A 63 -4.48 -8.07 5.83
N ILE A 64 -3.88 -6.91 6.11
CA ILE A 64 -4.36 -5.61 5.64
C ILE A 64 -3.26 -4.86 4.88
N LEU A 65 -3.62 -4.26 3.74
CA LEU A 65 -2.79 -3.34 2.99
C LEU A 65 -3.21 -1.89 3.31
N LEU A 66 -2.24 -1.11 3.80
CA LEU A 66 -2.39 0.27 4.23
C LEU A 66 -1.38 1.19 3.53
N ASP A 67 -1.61 2.50 3.60
CA ASP A 67 -0.64 3.52 3.20
C ASP A 67 0.06 4.13 4.43
N PRO A 68 1.35 4.51 4.35
CA PRO A 68 2.05 5.12 5.47
C PRO A 68 1.59 6.54 5.84
N GLU A 69 0.81 7.21 5.00
CA GLU A 69 0.39 8.60 5.20
C GLU A 69 -0.78 8.72 6.19
N TYR A 70 -1.78 7.84 6.06
CA TYR A 70 -2.98 7.82 6.91
C TYR A 70 -3.21 6.48 7.63
N GLY A 71 -2.53 5.42 7.20
CA GLY A 71 -2.80 4.05 7.62
C GLY A 71 -2.03 3.56 8.83
N LEU A 72 -0.92 4.20 9.24
CA LEU A 72 -0.08 3.71 10.36
C LEU A 72 -0.87 3.53 11.66
N SER A 73 -1.82 4.44 11.92
CA SER A 73 -2.66 4.37 13.11
C SER A 73 -3.74 3.27 13.03
N ALA A 74 -4.08 2.81 11.81
CA ALA A 74 -4.98 1.69 11.56
C ALA A 74 -4.26 0.35 11.70
N ALA A 75 -2.97 0.29 11.34
CA ALA A 75 -2.08 -0.84 11.58
C ALA A 75 -2.00 -1.21 13.07
N GLN A 76 -2.02 -0.22 13.97
CA GLN A 76 -1.96 -0.45 15.42
C GLN A 76 -3.24 -1.05 16.03
N VAL A 77 -4.35 -1.09 15.28
CA VAL A 77 -5.65 -1.60 15.76
C VAL A 77 -6.18 -2.76 14.93
N LYS A 78 -5.35 -3.32 14.03
CA LYS A 78 -5.69 -4.54 13.30
C LYS A 78 -5.75 -5.73 14.26
N ASP A 79 -6.43 -6.78 13.84
CA ASP A 79 -6.45 -8.08 14.50
C ASP A 79 -5.00 -8.60 14.64
N VAL A 80 -4.73 -9.24 15.78
CA VAL A 80 -3.38 -9.72 16.12
C VAL A 80 -2.88 -10.77 15.13
N ASP A 81 -3.80 -11.53 14.52
CA ASP A 81 -3.48 -12.61 13.59
C ASP A 81 -3.43 -12.13 12.13
N ALA A 82 -3.83 -10.88 11.84
CA ALA A 82 -3.74 -10.31 10.50
C ALA A 82 -2.35 -9.73 10.22
N GLY A 83 -1.69 -10.17 9.15
CA GLY A 83 -0.43 -9.58 8.67
C GLY A 83 -0.60 -8.15 8.11
N GLU A 84 0.52 -7.49 7.82
CA GLU A 84 0.53 -6.09 7.37
C GLU A 84 1.32 -5.89 6.08
N LEU A 85 0.72 -5.16 5.13
CA LEU A 85 1.40 -4.65 3.94
C LEU A 85 1.34 -3.12 3.94
N LEU A 86 2.44 -2.47 3.58
CA LEU A 86 2.47 -1.02 3.38
C LEU A 86 2.79 -0.66 1.93
N ALA A 87 2.00 0.26 1.38
CA ALA A 87 2.19 0.84 0.05
C ALA A 87 3.40 1.79 0.03
N TYR A 88 4.22 1.69 -1.02
CA TYR A 88 5.46 2.46 -1.14
C TYR A 88 5.41 3.54 -2.24
N GLU A 89 4.45 3.45 -3.17
CA GLU A 89 4.31 4.43 -4.24
C GLU A 89 3.68 5.76 -3.79
N GLN A 90 4.01 6.86 -4.49
CA GLN A 90 3.18 8.06 -4.44
C GLN A 90 1.81 7.82 -5.08
N THR A 91 0.78 8.52 -4.61
CA THR A 91 -0.57 8.38 -5.16
C THR A 91 -0.69 9.12 -6.50
N GLY A 92 -1.32 8.46 -7.48
CA GLY A 92 -1.57 9.06 -8.79
C GLY A 92 -0.38 8.94 -9.73
N TYR A 93 -0.33 9.83 -10.73
CA TYR A 93 0.73 9.93 -11.71
C TYR A 93 0.70 11.35 -12.30
N ASP A 94 1.84 11.81 -12.80
CA ASP A 94 1.91 13.07 -13.54
C ASP A 94 1.17 12.94 -14.88
N THR A 95 0.12 13.72 -15.08
CA THR A 95 -0.66 13.74 -16.34
C THR A 95 0.01 14.55 -17.45
N THR A 96 1.08 15.29 -17.13
CA THR A 96 1.78 16.17 -18.08
C THR A 96 2.91 15.45 -18.81
N VAL A 97 3.34 14.27 -18.33
CA VAL A 97 4.42 13.47 -18.91
C VAL A 97 3.90 12.09 -19.34
N PRO A 98 4.27 11.60 -20.53
CA PRO A 98 3.88 10.26 -20.97
C PRO A 98 4.49 9.16 -20.09
N GLY A 99 3.91 7.98 -20.14
CA GLY A 99 4.47 6.79 -19.50
C GLY A 99 4.06 6.54 -18.05
N ARG A 100 3.43 7.50 -17.35
CA ARG A 100 3.03 7.34 -15.93
C ARG A 100 4.19 6.77 -15.10
N LEU A 101 5.34 7.44 -15.17
CA LEU A 101 6.56 6.95 -14.56
C LEU A 101 6.37 6.77 -13.04
N PRO A 102 6.91 5.68 -12.46
CA PRO A 102 6.77 5.39 -11.05
C PRO A 102 7.50 6.42 -10.18
N ASP A 103 6.95 6.69 -9.00
CA ASP A 103 7.63 7.48 -7.96
C ASP A 103 7.35 6.90 -6.56
N LEU A 104 8.29 7.10 -5.65
CA LEU A 104 8.27 6.57 -4.28
C LEU A 104 7.88 7.65 -3.27
N LEU A 105 7.25 7.24 -2.17
CA LEU A 105 6.93 8.14 -1.08
C LEU A 105 8.19 8.82 -0.52
N PRO A 106 8.27 10.16 -0.53
CA PRO A 106 9.42 10.86 0.02
C PRO A 106 9.60 10.54 1.51
N GLY A 107 10.82 10.24 1.92
CA GLY A 107 11.14 9.90 3.31
C GLY A 107 10.80 8.46 3.71
N TRP A 108 10.43 7.59 2.77
CA TRP A 108 10.28 6.15 3.00
C TRP A 108 11.37 5.36 2.27
N SER A 109 11.66 4.18 2.80
CA SER A 109 12.47 3.13 2.19
C SER A 109 11.88 1.77 2.56
N VAL A 110 12.23 0.68 1.86
CA VAL A 110 11.75 -0.65 2.27
C VAL A 110 12.15 -0.97 3.72
N GLN A 111 13.36 -0.54 4.13
CA GLN A 111 13.79 -0.65 5.53
C GLN A 111 12.86 0.12 6.48
N ARG A 112 12.48 1.36 6.16
CA ARG A 112 11.56 2.14 7.01
C ARG A 112 10.17 1.52 7.10
N LEU A 113 9.69 0.89 6.02
CA LEU A 113 8.42 0.14 6.04
C LEU A 113 8.53 -1.09 6.96
N LYS A 114 9.65 -1.82 6.88
CA LYS A 114 9.94 -2.95 7.79
C LYS A 114 10.02 -2.49 9.25
N ASP A 115 10.63 -1.34 9.51
CA ASP A 115 10.74 -0.75 10.86
C ASP A 115 9.37 -0.33 11.44
N GLN A 116 8.35 -0.14 10.60
CA GLN A 116 6.96 0.05 11.05
C GLN A 116 6.22 -1.25 11.36
N GLY A 117 6.84 -2.41 11.09
CA GLY A 117 6.23 -3.72 11.31
C GLY A 117 5.58 -4.34 10.08
N ALA A 118 5.76 -3.76 8.89
CA ALA A 118 5.21 -4.35 7.66
C ALA A 118 5.84 -5.72 7.35
N ASP A 119 5.00 -6.71 7.08
CA ASP A 119 5.41 -8.03 6.59
C ASP A 119 5.75 -7.98 5.09
N ALA A 120 5.14 -7.05 4.35
CA ALA A 120 5.45 -6.85 2.93
C ALA A 120 5.42 -5.38 2.50
N CYS A 121 6.34 -5.04 1.60
CA CYS A 121 6.29 -3.83 0.81
C CYS A 121 5.42 -4.07 -0.43
N LYS A 122 4.41 -3.22 -0.64
CA LYS A 122 3.61 -3.20 -1.85
C LYS A 122 3.99 -1.99 -2.70
N PHE A 123 4.08 -2.20 -4.01
CA PHE A 123 4.33 -1.13 -4.98
C PHE A 123 3.36 -1.25 -6.16
N LEU A 124 2.74 -0.14 -6.55
CA LEU A 124 1.89 -0.07 -7.75
C LEU A 124 2.67 0.47 -8.95
N LEU A 125 2.71 -0.29 -10.04
CA LEU A 125 3.28 0.12 -11.32
C LEU A 125 2.19 0.21 -12.39
N TYR A 126 2.09 1.35 -13.06
CA TYR A 126 1.37 1.44 -14.34
C TYR A 126 2.27 0.92 -15.46
N TYR A 127 1.86 -0.17 -16.11
CA TYR A 127 2.64 -0.80 -17.16
C TYR A 127 1.76 -1.01 -18.39
N ASP A 128 2.19 -0.44 -19.51
CA ASP A 128 1.63 -0.70 -20.84
C ASP A 128 2.74 -1.40 -21.62
N VAL A 129 2.45 -2.62 -22.07
CA VAL A 129 3.43 -3.48 -22.75
C VAL A 129 3.81 -2.93 -24.13
N ASP A 130 2.96 -2.09 -24.71
CA ASP A 130 3.15 -1.48 -26.04
C ASP A 130 3.77 -0.07 -25.96
N GLU A 131 4.05 0.43 -24.75
CA GLU A 131 4.75 1.69 -24.51
C GLU A 131 6.18 1.63 -25.05
N THR A 132 6.78 2.79 -25.33
CA THR A 132 8.15 2.84 -25.88
C THR A 132 9.16 2.08 -25.01
N GLU A 133 10.10 1.38 -25.64
CA GLU A 133 11.13 0.61 -24.95
C GLU A 133 11.89 1.46 -23.92
N LYS A 134 12.20 2.72 -24.27
CA LYS A 134 12.86 3.67 -23.37
C LYS A 134 12.08 3.89 -22.06
N ILE A 135 10.75 4.05 -22.12
CA ILE A 135 9.91 4.22 -20.93
C ILE A 135 9.84 2.92 -20.14
N ASN A 136 9.65 1.79 -20.81
CA ASN A 136 9.52 0.49 -20.16
C ASN A 136 10.84 0.04 -19.49
N GLN A 137 12.00 0.35 -20.07
CA GLN A 137 13.30 0.12 -19.44
C GLN A 137 13.47 0.96 -18.16
N GLN A 138 13.01 2.21 -18.15
CA GLN A 138 13.04 3.02 -16.92
C GLN A 138 12.17 2.41 -15.82
N LYS A 139 10.98 1.94 -16.16
CA LYS A 139 10.08 1.24 -15.22
C LYS A 139 10.70 -0.04 -14.67
N GLN A 140 11.28 -0.87 -15.55
CA GLN A 140 11.94 -2.12 -15.16
C GLN A 140 13.10 -1.84 -14.20
N ALA A 141 14.02 -0.94 -14.57
CA ALA A 141 15.14 -0.55 -13.71
C ALA A 141 14.68 0.03 -12.37
N PHE A 142 13.53 0.70 -12.32
CA PHE A 142 12.93 1.19 -11.08
C PHE A 142 12.47 0.03 -10.18
N VAL A 143 11.76 -0.95 -10.74
CA VAL A 143 11.29 -2.13 -10.01
C VAL A 143 12.45 -3.02 -9.55
N GLU A 144 13.50 -3.15 -10.36
CA GLU A 144 14.73 -3.85 -9.99
C GLU A 144 15.35 -3.27 -8.71
N ARG A 145 15.40 -1.94 -8.59
CA ARG A 145 15.91 -1.27 -7.39
C ARG A 145 15.05 -1.57 -6.17
N ILE A 146 13.73 -1.48 -6.29
CA ILE A 146 12.81 -1.84 -5.21
C ILE A 146 12.97 -3.31 -4.81
N GLY A 147 13.18 -4.21 -5.77
CA GLY A 147 13.39 -5.64 -5.50
C GLY A 147 14.75 -5.96 -4.86
N ALA A 148 15.73 -5.06 -5.01
CA ALA A 148 17.06 -5.16 -4.43
C ALA A 148 17.15 -4.55 -3.02
N GLU A 149 16.25 -3.63 -2.66
CA GLU A 149 16.02 -3.18 -1.27
C GLU A 149 15.47 -4.32 -0.39
#